data_AF-A0A453QSY0-F1
#
_entry.id   AF-A0A453QSY0-F1
#
_cell.length_a   1.000
_cell.length_b   1.000
_cell.length_c   1.000
_cell.angle_alpha   90.00
_cell.angle_beta   90.00
_cell.angle_gamma   90.00
#
_symmetry.space_group_name_H-M   'P 1'
#
loop_
_entity.id
_entity.type
_entity.pdbx_description
1 polymer ?
#
loop_
_entity_poly.entity_id
_entity_poly.type
_entity_poly.pdbx_seq_one_letter_code
_entity_poly.pdbx_strand_id
1 'polypeptide(L)'
;RVLYMVLGQAWRTIVFVRANAEGFYDEHGWHMFPFRGRSVNHLRNELADRIAFIDGQYPDGIAMCVRAGLYGRLTPLVVDLPRYSGHAEAHQIVVMMSGTPAYDELRYPDVNAI
;
A
#
# COMPACT_ATOMS: atom_id res chain seq x y z
N ARG A 1 -15.53 -13.48 -22.59
CA ARG A 1 -15.35 -12.11 -22.04
C ARG A 1 -16.30 -11.77 -20.87
N VAL A 2 -17.00 -12.75 -20.26
CA VAL A 2 -17.95 -12.52 -19.15
C VAL A 2 -17.62 -13.34 -17.88
N LEU A 3 -16.73 -14.34 -17.96
CA LEU A 3 -16.46 -15.25 -16.82
C LEU A 3 -15.57 -14.65 -15.72
N TYR A 4 -14.71 -13.66 -16.03
CA TYR A 4 -13.80 -13.04 -15.05
C TYR A 4 -14.48 -11.99 -14.17
N MET A 5 -15.72 -11.60 -14.49
CA MET A 5 -16.50 -10.63 -13.71
C MET A 5 -17.24 -11.27 -12.53
N VAL A 6 -17.35 -12.61 -12.47
CA VAL A 6 -18.27 -13.30 -11.56
C VAL A 6 -17.58 -13.96 -10.34
N LEU A 7 -16.23 -13.99 -10.28
CA LEU A 7 -15.47 -14.52 -9.14
C LEU A 7 -14.50 -13.44 -8.59
N GLY A 8 -15.04 -12.45 -7.89
CA GLY A 8 -14.42 -11.16 -7.58
C GLY A 8 -13.17 -11.14 -6.67
N GLN A 9 -12.13 -11.89 -7.01
CA GLN A 9 -10.77 -11.71 -6.48
C GLN A 9 -9.77 -11.80 -7.63
N ALA A 10 -9.62 -10.69 -8.33
CA ALA A 10 -8.51 -10.54 -9.26
C ALA A 10 -7.19 -10.44 -8.48
N TRP A 11 -6.19 -11.16 -8.96
CA TRP A 11 -4.81 -10.97 -8.55
C TRP A 11 -4.30 -9.64 -9.08
N ARG A 12 -3.58 -8.89 -8.25
CA ARG A 12 -2.90 -7.66 -8.64
C ARG A 12 -1.48 -7.65 -8.09
N THR A 13 -0.59 -6.95 -8.76
CA THR A 13 0.78 -6.76 -8.27
C THR A 13 0.81 -5.55 -7.33
N ILE A 14 1.27 -5.76 -6.11
CA ILE A 14 1.65 -4.68 -5.19
C ILE A 14 3.16 -4.55 -5.25
N VAL A 15 3.64 -3.32 -5.28
CA VAL A 15 5.06 -3.00 -5.15
C VAL A 15 5.18 -2.04 -3.98
N PHE A 16 6.05 -2.34 -3.02
CA PHE A 16 6.16 -1.54 -1.81
C PHE A 16 7.60 -1.25 -1.43
N VAL A 17 7.79 -0.17 -0.70
CA VAL A 17 9.05 0.20 -0.07
C VAL A 17 8.73 0.77 1.31
N ARG A 18 9.60 0.52 2.28
CA ARG A 18 9.47 1.05 3.64
C ARG A 18 10.28 2.33 3.76
N ALA A 19 9.63 3.41 4.17
CA ALA A 19 10.29 4.69 4.41
C ALA A 19 11.03 4.69 5.75
N ASN A 20 12.05 5.52 5.87
CA ASN A 20 12.71 5.81 7.14
C ASN A 20 11.85 6.73 8.03
N ALA A 21 12.37 7.12 9.19
CA ALA A 21 11.61 7.91 10.17
C ALA A 21 11.20 9.29 9.64
N GLU A 22 12.00 9.87 8.73
CA GLU A 22 11.77 11.16 8.09
C GLU A 22 10.95 11.06 6.79
N GLY A 23 10.55 9.85 6.38
CA GLY A 23 9.69 9.63 5.22
C GLY A 23 10.44 9.45 3.89
N PHE A 24 11.77 9.38 3.92
CA PHE A 24 12.58 9.08 2.74
C PHE A 24 12.64 7.57 2.48
N TYR A 25 12.72 7.18 1.22
CA TYR A 25 12.82 5.79 0.78
C TYR A 25 13.72 5.68 -0.46
N ASP A 26 14.34 4.52 -0.64
CA ASP A 26 15.19 4.26 -1.81
C ASP A 26 14.32 3.87 -3.01
N GLU A 27 14.47 4.60 -4.11
CA GLU A 27 13.79 4.32 -5.39
C GLU A 27 14.21 2.98 -6.03
N HIS A 28 15.27 2.34 -5.53
CA HIS A 28 15.72 1.01 -5.96
C HIS A 28 15.34 -0.08 -4.95
N GLY A 29 14.81 0.30 -3.78
CA GLY A 29 14.47 -0.60 -2.67
C GLY A 29 13.07 -1.21 -2.74
N TRP A 30 12.45 -1.23 -3.92
CA TRP A 30 11.08 -1.72 -4.08
C TRP A 30 11.01 -3.25 -4.06
N HIS A 31 10.10 -3.77 -3.24
CA HIS A 31 9.75 -5.19 -3.17
C HIS A 31 8.39 -5.43 -3.82
N MET A 32 8.24 -6.54 -4.54
CA MET A 32 6.99 -6.86 -5.22
C MET A 32 6.35 -8.15 -4.71
N PHE A 33 5.02 -8.19 -4.70
CA PHE A 33 4.29 -9.41 -4.40
C PHE A 33 2.90 -9.45 -5.06
N PRO A 34 2.37 -10.65 -5.35
CA PRO A 34 1.01 -10.80 -5.81
C PRO A 34 0.04 -10.68 -4.62
N PHE A 35 -0.96 -9.83 -4.74
CA PHE A 35 -2.02 -9.62 -3.75
C PHE A 35 -3.37 -10.06 -4.30
N ARG A 36 -4.15 -10.77 -3.48
CA ARG A 36 -5.49 -11.24 -3.82
C ARG A 36 -6.56 -10.45 -3.06
N GLY A 37 -7.46 -9.83 -3.81
CA GLY A 37 -8.61 -9.11 -3.27
C GLY A 37 -8.49 -7.59 -3.35
N ARG A 38 -9.16 -6.91 -2.43
CA ARG A 38 -9.26 -5.44 -2.42
C ARG A 38 -9.23 -4.79 -1.04
N SER A 39 -9.33 -5.58 0.03
CA SER A 39 -9.48 -5.02 1.36
C SER A 39 -8.22 -4.28 1.79
N VAL A 40 -8.37 -3.03 2.21
CA VAL A 40 -7.25 -2.23 2.72
C VAL A 40 -6.67 -2.85 4.00
N ASN A 41 -7.52 -3.44 4.85
CA ASN A 41 -7.07 -4.12 6.07
C ASN A 41 -6.31 -5.40 5.76
N HIS A 42 -6.76 -6.18 4.78
CA HIS A 42 -6.03 -7.37 4.32
C HIS A 42 -4.65 -7.00 3.76
N LEU A 43 -4.59 -5.93 2.94
CA LEU A 43 -3.33 -5.43 2.41
C LEU A 43 -2.39 -4.92 3.50
N ARG A 44 -2.93 -4.24 4.52
CA ARG A 44 -2.17 -3.77 5.67
C ARG A 44 -1.51 -4.94 6.41
N ASN A 45 -2.26 -6.02 6.65
CA ASN A 45 -1.73 -7.20 7.33
C ASN A 45 -0.62 -7.87 6.51
N GLU A 46 -0.85 -8.07 5.20
CA GLU A 46 0.18 -8.62 4.29
C GLU A 46 1.47 -7.79 4.27
N LEU A 47 1.36 -6.45 4.29
CA LEU A 47 2.52 -5.58 4.34
C LEU A 47 3.22 -5.60 5.71
N ALA A 48 2.47 -5.67 6.80
CA ALA A 48 3.04 -5.78 8.15
C ALA A 48 3.81 -7.10 8.31
N ASP A 49 3.27 -8.22 7.82
CA ASP A 49 3.95 -9.52 7.83
C ASP A 49 5.25 -9.50 7.03
N ARG A 50 5.24 -8.82 5.87
CA ARG A 50 6.43 -8.66 5.02
C ARG A 50 7.49 -7.77 5.65
N ILE A 51 7.07 -6.67 6.29
CA ILE A 51 7.99 -5.82 7.05
C ILE A 51 8.56 -6.60 8.23
N ALA A 52 7.76 -7.40 8.92
CA ALA A 52 8.23 -8.24 10.01
C ALA A 52 9.27 -9.27 9.53
N PHE A 53 9.09 -9.82 8.35
CA PHE A 53 10.08 -10.71 7.73
C PHE A 53 11.39 -9.98 7.37
N ILE A 54 11.32 -8.73 6.91
CA ILE A 54 12.50 -7.92 6.53
C ILE A 54 13.25 -7.40 7.77
N ASP A 55 12.53 -6.82 8.72
CA ASP A 55 13.08 -6.13 9.90
C ASP A 55 13.32 -7.11 11.08
N GLY A 56 12.80 -8.34 11.00
CA GLY A 56 12.91 -9.35 12.06
C GLY A 56 11.99 -9.12 13.26
N GLN A 57 11.10 -8.12 13.21
CA GLN A 57 10.15 -7.79 14.27
C GLN A 57 8.83 -7.25 13.70
N TYR A 58 7.71 -7.58 14.35
CA TYR A 58 6.41 -7.08 13.94
C TYR A 58 6.30 -5.56 14.20
N PRO A 59 5.79 -4.76 13.24
CA PRO A 59 5.64 -3.33 13.47
C PRO A 59 4.46 -3.02 14.39
N ASP A 60 4.62 -2.05 15.30
CA ASP A 60 3.53 -1.58 16.18
C ASP A 60 2.34 -1.00 15.39
N GLY A 61 2.60 -0.48 14.19
CA GLY A 61 1.59 -0.01 13.26
C GLY A 61 2.21 0.50 11.98
N ILE A 62 1.43 0.52 10.89
CA ILE A 62 1.86 1.06 9.61
C ILE A 62 0.75 1.88 8.94
N ALA A 63 1.16 2.92 8.22
CA ALA A 63 0.36 3.60 7.23
C ALA A 63 0.85 3.22 5.83
N MET A 64 -0.08 2.99 4.92
CA MET A 64 0.20 2.69 3.53
C MET A 64 -0.10 3.94 2.71
N CYS A 65 0.85 4.43 1.93
CA CYS A 65 0.67 5.59 1.06
C CYS A 65 0.82 5.18 -0.39
N VAL A 66 -0.20 5.41 -1.21
CA VAL A 66 -0.11 5.16 -2.66
C VAL A 66 0.73 6.25 -3.30
N ARG A 67 1.63 5.83 -4.20
CA ARG A 67 2.40 6.70 -5.08
C ARG A 67 1.84 6.60 -6.51
N ALA A 68 1.16 7.62 -6.97
CA ALA A 68 0.63 7.70 -8.33
C ALA A 68 1.67 8.27 -9.32
N GLY A 69 2.80 7.58 -9.45
CA GLY A 69 3.92 7.97 -10.34
C GLY A 69 5.07 8.69 -9.65
N LEU A 70 6.17 8.91 -10.39
CA LEU A 70 7.47 9.32 -9.82
C LEU A 70 7.41 10.60 -8.97
N TYR A 71 6.68 11.61 -9.45
CA TYR A 71 6.50 12.89 -8.75
C TYR A 71 5.11 13.03 -8.11
N GLY A 72 4.36 11.94 -8.06
CA GLY A 72 3.04 11.91 -7.43
C GLY A 72 3.16 12.08 -5.92
N ARG A 73 2.31 12.94 -5.35
CA ARG A 73 2.24 13.09 -3.90
C ARG A 73 1.77 11.77 -3.27
N LEU A 74 2.47 11.35 -2.22
CA LEU A 74 2.05 10.21 -1.41
C LEU A 74 0.69 10.49 -0.79
N THR A 75 -0.26 9.58 -1.03
CA THR A 75 -1.63 9.70 -0.54
C THR A 75 -1.95 8.51 0.36
N PRO A 76 -2.28 8.72 1.65
CA PRO A 76 -2.67 7.64 2.54
C PRO A 76 -3.82 6.81 1.98
N LEU A 77 -3.63 5.49 1.93
CA LEU A 77 -4.62 4.52 1.50
C LEU A 77 -5.51 4.13 2.68
N VAL A 78 -6.71 4.69 2.69
CA VAL A 78 -7.71 4.50 3.76
C VAL A 78 -8.95 3.74 3.33
N VAL A 79 -9.09 3.47 2.03
CA VAL A 79 -10.24 2.76 1.45
C VAL A 79 -9.79 1.51 0.71
N ASP A 80 -10.72 0.58 0.54
CA ASP A 80 -10.49 -0.62 -0.26
C ASP A 80 -10.05 -0.27 -1.67
N LEU A 81 -9.09 -1.05 -2.18
CA LEU A 81 -8.60 -0.91 -3.54
C LEU A 81 -9.75 -0.96 -4.55
N PRO A 82 -9.64 -0.25 -5.68
CA PRO A 82 -10.63 -0.32 -6.73
C PRO A 82 -10.77 -1.76 -7.24
N ARG A 83 -11.97 -2.06 -7.77
CA ARG A 83 -12.19 -3.31 -8.50
C ARG A 83 -11.18 -3.38 -9.64
N TYR A 84 -10.57 -4.54 -9.83
CA TYR A 84 -9.62 -4.74 -10.90
C TYR A 84 -10.30 -4.56 -12.25
N SER A 85 -9.82 -3.60 -13.03
CA SER A 85 -10.39 -3.24 -14.34
C SER A 85 -9.74 -4.00 -15.50
N GLY A 86 -8.82 -4.93 -15.24
CA GLY A 86 -8.12 -5.70 -16.29
C GLY A 86 -6.72 -5.20 -16.62
N HIS A 87 -6.32 -4.03 -16.12
CA HIS A 87 -4.98 -3.48 -16.32
C HIS A 87 -4.06 -3.92 -15.19
N ALA A 88 -2.94 -4.55 -15.55
CA ALA A 88 -1.89 -5.01 -14.64
C ALA A 88 -1.02 -3.85 -14.13
N GLU A 89 -1.64 -2.79 -13.61
CA GLU A 89 -0.90 -1.69 -13.01
C GLU A 89 -0.46 -2.07 -11.59
N ALA A 90 0.85 -2.14 -11.42
CA ALA A 90 1.48 -2.29 -10.12
C ALA A 90 1.08 -1.11 -9.23
N HIS A 91 0.48 -1.40 -8.07
CA HIS A 91 0.18 -0.35 -7.10
C HIS A 91 1.42 -0.12 -6.24
N GLN A 92 2.04 1.04 -6.43
CA GLN A 92 3.20 1.46 -5.64
C GLN A 92 2.74 1.99 -4.29
N ILE A 93 3.24 1.37 -3.22
CA ILE A 93 2.90 1.70 -1.84
C ILE A 93 4.17 2.01 -1.04
N VAL A 94 4.27 3.24 -0.54
CA VAL A 94 5.28 3.58 0.47
C VAL A 94 4.68 3.30 1.84
N VAL A 95 5.38 2.51 2.65
CA VAL A 95 4.96 2.18 4.01
C VAL A 95 5.65 3.11 4.99
N MET A 96 4.84 3.81 5.79
CA MET A 96 5.28 4.66 6.90
C MET A 96 5.05 3.91 8.22
N MET A 97 6.03 3.94 9.10
CA MET A 97 5.99 3.23 10.38
C MET A 97 5.34 4.08 11.47
N SER A 98 4.44 3.51 12.27
CA SER A 98 3.87 4.20 13.43
C SER A 98 4.96 4.66 14.39
N GLY A 99 4.75 5.80 15.06
CA GLY A 99 5.70 6.37 16.01
C GLY A 99 6.89 7.08 15.35
N THR A 100 6.84 7.35 14.04
CA THR A 100 7.83 8.18 13.34
C THR A 100 7.26 9.56 13.00
N PRO A 101 8.11 10.59 12.90
CA PRO A 101 7.68 11.91 12.45
C PRO A 101 6.91 11.89 11.12
N ALA A 102 7.39 11.11 10.15
CA ALA A 102 6.73 11.00 8.84
C ALA A 102 5.32 10.43 8.92
N TYR A 103 5.05 9.51 9.86
CA TYR A 103 3.72 8.97 10.09
C TYR A 103 2.79 10.02 10.71
N ASP A 104 3.28 10.78 11.68
CA ASP A 104 2.51 11.80 12.39
C ASP A 104 2.14 13.00 11.50
N GLU A 105 2.97 13.27 10.49
CA GLU A 105 2.73 14.35 9.51
C GLU A 105 1.76 13.95 8.36
N LEU A 106 1.30 12.69 8.31
CA LEU A 106 0.42 12.23 7.24
C LEU A 106 -0.92 12.99 7.23
N ARG A 107 -1.24 13.54 6.06
CA ARG A 107 -2.54 14.17 5.81
C ARG A 107 -3.47 13.19 5.12
N TYR A 108 -4.47 12.75 5.86
CA TYR A 108 -5.46 11.79 5.38
C TYR A 108 -6.49 12.46 4.45
N PRO A 109 -6.90 11.79 3.36
CA PRO A 109 -8.04 12.24 2.58
C PRO A 109 -9.30 12.30 3.44
N ASP A 110 -10.13 13.32 3.23
CA ASP A 110 -11.48 13.34 3.79
C ASP A 110 -12.35 12.35 3.01
N VAL A 111 -12.58 11.18 3.60
CA VAL A 111 -13.38 10.12 2.99
C VAL A 111 -14.89 10.44 2.98
N ASN A 112 -15.31 11.49 3.67
CA ASN A 112 -16.71 11.90 3.79
C ASN A 112 -17.00 13.27 3.15
N ALA A 113 -16.05 13.85 2.40
CA ALA A 113 -16.27 15.11 1.70
C ALA A 113 -17.42 14.96 0.67
N ILE A 114 -18.39 15.88 0.72
CA ILE A 114 -19.59 15.93 -0.14
C ILE A 114 -19.55 17.11 -1.11
#